data_AF-A0A228RKB8-F1
#
_entry.id   AF-A0A228RKB8-F1
#
_cell.length_a   1.000
_cell.length_b   1.000
_cell.length_c   1.000
_cell.angle_alpha   90.00
_cell.angle_beta   90.00
_cell.angle_gamma   90.00
#
_symmetry.space_group_name_H-M   'P 1'
#
loop_
_entity.id
_entity.type
_entity.pdbx_description
1 polymer ?
#
loop_
_entity_poly.entity_id
_entity_poly.type
_entity_poly.pdbx_seq_one_letter_code
_entity_poly.pdbx_strand_id
1 'polypeptide(L)'
;MNILRFNDRGAEVGLLQQRLVRAGYALDVSHLYDEATEQAVKALQVAAGIVVDGIAGPNTYAVLSAGQRDRKHLTEADIARAADKLGVSPACVRAVNEVESRGSGFLADGRPVILFERHVMYRQLVDSIGADDAARYAAQSPNVVSQKAGGYQGGSAEYVRLDTAARIHAASAYESASWGAFQVMGYHWKRLGYASIDEFVARMETSEGDQLDGFVRFVAADSSLLSALKNRKWAAFAKGYNGPDYARNLYDAKLAQAYERYAGAKAAA
;
A
#
# COMPACT_ATOMS: atom_id res chain seq x y z
N MET A 1 -0.41 -11.37 -15.04
CA MET A 1 -0.86 -12.51 -14.22
C MET A 1 -2.02 -12.03 -13.37
N ASN A 2 -3.14 -12.74 -13.38
CA ASN A 2 -4.31 -12.33 -12.60
C ASN A 2 -4.11 -12.71 -11.13
N ILE A 3 -4.60 -11.86 -10.23
CA ILE A 3 -4.66 -12.15 -8.79
C ILE A 3 -5.77 -13.20 -8.61
N LEU A 4 -5.42 -14.37 -8.06
CA LEU A 4 -6.38 -15.43 -7.77
C LEU A 4 -6.64 -15.54 -6.26
N ARG A 5 -7.89 -15.76 -5.89
CA ARG A 5 -8.35 -15.87 -4.50
C ARG A 5 -9.49 -16.89 -4.37
N PHE A 6 -9.88 -17.16 -3.13
CA PHE A 6 -10.99 -18.06 -2.81
C PHE A 6 -12.23 -17.83 -3.67
N ASN A 7 -12.84 -18.92 -4.14
CA ASN A 7 -13.95 -19.00 -5.10
C ASN A 7 -13.64 -18.67 -6.57
N ASP A 8 -12.44 -18.22 -6.93
CA ASP A 8 -12.06 -18.09 -8.34
C ASP A 8 -12.06 -19.47 -9.03
N ARG A 9 -12.34 -19.48 -10.34
CA ARG A 9 -12.48 -20.72 -11.13
C ARG A 9 -11.80 -20.60 -12.49
N GLY A 10 -11.31 -21.71 -13.02
CA GLY A 10 -10.89 -21.84 -14.43
C GLY A 10 -9.45 -22.31 -14.62
N ALA A 11 -8.95 -22.14 -15.85
CA ALA A 11 -7.64 -22.64 -16.27
C ALA A 11 -6.49 -22.06 -15.45
N GLU A 12 -6.55 -20.76 -15.10
CA GLU A 12 -5.52 -20.10 -14.29
C GLU A 12 -5.41 -20.69 -12.88
N VAL A 13 -6.55 -21.07 -12.27
CA VAL A 13 -6.56 -21.75 -10.96
C VAL A 13 -5.94 -23.14 -11.10
N GLY A 14 -6.32 -23.90 -12.13
CA GLY A 14 -5.69 -25.21 -12.38
C GLY A 14 -4.18 -25.12 -12.58
N LEU A 15 -3.70 -24.07 -13.27
CA LEU A 15 -2.28 -23.81 -13.44
C LEU A 15 -1.59 -23.48 -12.11
N LEU A 16 -2.21 -22.67 -11.25
CA LEU A 16 -1.72 -22.40 -9.89
C LEU A 16 -1.64 -23.71 -9.08
N GLN A 17 -2.69 -24.52 -9.06
CA GLN A 17 -2.73 -25.80 -8.34
C GLN A 17 -1.63 -26.74 -8.82
N GLN A 18 -1.42 -26.88 -10.14
CA GLN A 18 -0.33 -27.68 -10.70
C GLN A 18 1.06 -27.18 -10.24
N ARG A 19 1.26 -25.86 -10.16
CA ARG A 19 2.52 -25.27 -9.68
C ARG A 19 2.72 -25.53 -8.18
N LEU A 20 1.66 -25.44 -7.36
CA LEU A 20 1.70 -25.78 -5.94
C LEU A 20 2.03 -27.26 -5.73
N VAL A 21 1.40 -28.17 -6.49
CA VAL A 21 1.71 -29.61 -6.46
C VAL A 21 3.18 -29.86 -6.82
N ARG A 22 3.70 -29.20 -7.88
CA ARG A 22 5.11 -29.29 -8.25
C ARG A 22 6.05 -28.74 -7.17
N ALA A 23 5.61 -27.74 -6.41
CA ALA A 23 6.34 -27.19 -5.27
C ALA A 23 6.23 -28.05 -4.00
N GLY A 24 5.50 -29.18 -4.03
CA GLY A 24 5.42 -30.15 -2.94
C GLY A 24 4.17 -30.05 -2.05
N TYR A 25 3.19 -29.21 -2.40
CA TYR A 25 1.93 -29.11 -1.65
C TYR A 25 0.93 -30.17 -2.13
N ALA A 26 0.30 -30.89 -1.20
CA ALA A 26 -0.69 -31.91 -1.53
C ALA A 26 -2.08 -31.28 -1.73
N LEU A 27 -2.56 -31.24 -2.98
CA LEU A 27 -3.92 -30.84 -3.34
C LEU A 27 -4.33 -31.41 -4.71
N ASP A 28 -5.64 -31.46 -4.96
CA ASP A 28 -6.19 -31.84 -6.26
C ASP A 28 -6.25 -30.64 -7.23
N VAL A 29 -6.12 -30.91 -8.53
CA VAL A 29 -6.28 -29.87 -9.58
C VAL A 29 -7.75 -29.77 -9.96
N SER A 30 -8.55 -29.12 -9.10
CA SER A 30 -10.00 -28.98 -9.25
C SER A 30 -10.43 -27.84 -10.18
N HIS A 31 -9.50 -26.94 -10.56
CA HIS A 31 -9.80 -25.66 -11.23
C HIS A 31 -10.71 -24.71 -10.43
N LEU A 32 -10.93 -24.99 -9.14
CA LEU A 32 -11.65 -24.16 -8.18
C LEU A 32 -10.68 -23.76 -7.07
N TYR A 33 -10.62 -22.46 -6.77
CA TYR A 33 -9.83 -21.96 -5.66
C TYR A 33 -10.63 -22.17 -4.37
N ASP A 34 -10.58 -23.41 -3.90
CA ASP A 34 -11.24 -23.90 -2.69
C ASP A 34 -10.37 -23.68 -1.44
N GLU A 35 -10.84 -24.22 -0.32
CA GLU A 35 -10.15 -24.13 0.97
C GLU A 35 -8.78 -24.83 0.91
N ALA A 36 -8.69 -26.00 0.24
CA ALA A 36 -7.42 -26.71 0.09
C ALA A 36 -6.40 -25.89 -0.71
N THR A 37 -6.84 -25.23 -1.79
CA THR A 37 -5.99 -24.34 -2.58
C THR A 37 -5.55 -23.13 -1.77
N GLU A 38 -6.45 -22.50 -1.01
CA GLU A 38 -6.12 -21.37 -0.14
C GLU A 38 -5.10 -21.77 0.93
N GLN A 39 -5.27 -22.92 1.57
CA GLN A 39 -4.34 -23.42 2.58
C GLN A 39 -2.97 -23.74 1.99
N ALA A 40 -2.89 -24.34 0.79
CA ALA A 40 -1.63 -24.57 0.10
C ALA A 40 -0.91 -23.25 -0.24
N VAL A 41 -1.64 -22.22 -0.67
CA VAL A 41 -1.08 -20.88 -0.89
C VAL A 41 -0.58 -20.28 0.42
N LYS A 42 -1.36 -20.35 1.51
CA LYS A 42 -0.91 -19.86 2.83
C LYS A 42 0.34 -20.58 3.31
N ALA A 43 0.41 -21.90 3.14
CA ALA A 43 1.57 -22.69 3.53
C ALA A 43 2.83 -22.28 2.74
N LEU A 44 2.70 -22.05 1.42
CA LEU A 44 3.76 -21.47 0.61
C LEU A 44 4.18 -20.08 1.10
N GLN A 45 3.22 -19.22 1.40
CA GLN A 45 3.50 -17.86 1.87
C GLN A 45 4.26 -17.87 3.20
N VAL A 46 3.87 -18.74 4.12
CA VAL A 46 4.58 -18.98 5.40
C VAL A 46 6.01 -19.45 5.12
N ALA A 47 6.19 -20.48 4.30
CA ALA A 47 7.51 -21.04 3.98
C ALA A 47 8.45 -20.01 3.32
N ALA A 48 7.89 -19.11 2.52
CA ALA A 48 8.65 -18.06 1.83
C ALA A 48 8.83 -16.76 2.64
N GLY A 49 8.19 -16.64 3.81
CA GLY A 49 8.23 -15.44 4.64
C GLY A 49 7.58 -14.20 4.00
N ILE A 50 6.64 -14.39 3.07
CA ILE A 50 5.83 -13.30 2.49
C ILE A 50 4.54 -13.11 3.29
N VAL A 51 3.77 -12.07 2.96
CA VAL A 51 2.45 -11.85 3.57
C VAL A 51 1.57 -13.09 3.38
N VAL A 52 1.09 -13.64 4.49
CA VAL A 52 0.16 -14.79 4.52
C VAL A 52 -1.28 -14.29 4.40
N ASP A 53 -1.71 -14.03 3.16
CA ASP A 53 -3.06 -13.55 2.83
C ASP A 53 -3.96 -14.62 2.19
N GLY A 54 -3.39 -15.76 1.79
CA GLY A 54 -4.09 -16.80 1.05
C GLY A 54 -4.48 -16.38 -0.36
N ILE A 55 -3.90 -15.31 -0.88
CA ILE A 55 -4.14 -14.76 -2.22
C ILE A 55 -2.92 -15.06 -3.10
N ALA A 56 -3.14 -15.68 -4.24
CA ALA A 56 -2.11 -15.87 -5.26
C ALA A 56 -1.96 -14.59 -6.09
N GLY A 57 -1.24 -13.61 -5.53
CA GLY A 57 -0.83 -12.38 -6.19
C GLY A 57 0.60 -12.43 -6.75
N PRO A 58 1.12 -11.30 -7.26
CA PRO A 58 2.47 -11.21 -7.85
C PRO A 58 3.58 -11.79 -6.95
N ASN A 59 3.51 -11.55 -5.65
CA ASN A 59 4.52 -12.02 -4.69
C ASN A 59 4.52 -13.55 -4.55
N THR A 60 3.33 -14.15 -4.47
CA THR A 60 3.14 -15.61 -4.45
C THR A 60 3.66 -16.23 -5.76
N TYR A 61 3.36 -15.63 -6.91
CA TYR A 61 3.83 -16.13 -8.20
C TYR A 61 5.34 -15.97 -8.40
N ALA A 62 5.94 -14.89 -7.88
CA ALA A 62 7.39 -14.70 -7.91
C ALA A 62 8.10 -15.82 -7.16
N VAL A 63 7.61 -16.18 -5.97
CA VAL A 63 8.13 -17.31 -5.19
C VAL A 63 7.95 -18.63 -5.95
N LEU A 64 6.77 -18.90 -6.52
CA LEU A 64 6.53 -20.12 -7.31
C LEU A 64 7.43 -20.23 -8.55
N SER A 65 7.84 -19.10 -9.14
CA SER A 65 8.57 -19.08 -10.40
C SER A 65 10.09 -19.05 -10.20
N ALA A 66 10.57 -18.25 -9.25
CA ALA A 66 12.01 -18.01 -9.03
C ALA A 66 12.55 -18.70 -7.76
N GLY A 67 11.68 -19.25 -6.91
CA GLY A 67 12.07 -19.82 -5.61
C GLY A 67 12.57 -18.79 -4.60
N GLN A 68 12.49 -17.49 -4.94
CA GLN A 68 12.99 -16.39 -4.12
C GLN A 68 11.97 -15.27 -4.04
N ARG A 69 11.99 -14.58 -2.90
CA ARG A 69 11.18 -13.39 -2.63
C ARG A 69 11.94 -12.15 -3.08
N ASP A 70 11.24 -11.19 -3.70
CA ASP A 70 11.80 -9.85 -3.90
C ASP A 70 12.00 -9.16 -2.54
N ARG A 71 13.18 -8.60 -2.32
CA ARG A 71 13.52 -7.91 -1.07
C ARG A 71 12.67 -6.66 -0.84
N LYS A 72 12.13 -6.06 -1.90
CA LYS A 72 11.24 -4.91 -1.82
C LYS A 72 9.83 -5.28 -1.36
N HIS A 73 9.42 -6.55 -1.46
CA HIS A 73 8.05 -6.92 -1.09
C HIS A 73 7.82 -6.91 0.41
N LEU A 74 6.56 -6.77 0.80
CA LEU A 74 6.14 -6.83 2.20
C LEU A 74 6.32 -8.26 2.77
N THR A 75 6.74 -8.37 4.03
CA THR A 75 6.90 -9.63 4.75
C THR A 75 5.93 -9.79 5.90
N GLU A 76 5.79 -11.02 6.38
CA GLU A 76 5.14 -11.29 7.65
C GLU A 76 5.78 -10.56 8.84
N ALA A 77 7.10 -10.41 8.83
CA ALA A 77 7.82 -9.72 9.89
C ALA A 77 7.51 -8.21 9.91
N ASP A 78 7.25 -7.60 8.74
CA ASP A 78 6.78 -6.21 8.65
C ASP A 78 5.38 -6.06 9.27
N ILE A 79 4.48 -7.00 8.99
CA ILE A 79 3.13 -7.04 9.58
C ILE A 79 3.20 -7.14 11.10
N ALA A 80 4.06 -8.03 11.63
CA ALA A 80 4.24 -8.19 13.07
C ALA A 80 4.77 -6.89 13.72
N ARG A 81 5.81 -6.27 13.15
CA ARG A 81 6.35 -4.99 13.64
C ARG A 81 5.31 -3.86 13.61
N ALA A 82 4.52 -3.79 12.55
CA ALA A 82 3.43 -2.82 12.44
C ALA A 82 2.35 -3.04 13.51
N ALA A 83 2.00 -4.30 13.78
CA ALA A 83 1.02 -4.67 14.80
C ALA A 83 1.50 -4.27 16.20
N ASP A 84 2.76 -4.55 16.52
CA ASP A 84 3.38 -4.16 17.79
C ASP A 84 3.40 -2.64 17.95
N LYS A 85 3.83 -1.90 16.92
CA LYS A 85 3.90 -0.43 16.94
C LYS A 85 2.53 0.22 17.13
N LEU A 86 1.48 -0.36 16.55
CA LEU A 86 0.11 0.13 16.70
C LEU A 86 -0.60 -0.43 17.94
N GLY A 87 -0.06 -1.45 18.59
CA GLY A 87 -0.71 -2.16 19.69
C GLY A 87 -2.03 -2.80 19.26
N VAL A 88 -2.03 -3.48 18.10
CA VAL A 88 -3.19 -4.22 17.53
C VAL A 88 -2.78 -5.65 17.17
N SER A 89 -3.73 -6.50 16.78
CA SER A 89 -3.39 -7.84 16.31
C SER A 89 -2.78 -7.80 14.89
N PRO A 90 -1.92 -8.76 14.52
CA PRO A 90 -1.48 -8.92 13.13
C PRO A 90 -2.65 -9.04 12.14
N ALA A 91 -3.78 -9.64 12.56
CA ALA A 91 -5.00 -9.71 11.76
C ALA A 91 -5.56 -8.32 11.40
N CYS A 92 -5.52 -7.34 12.32
CA CYS A 92 -5.90 -5.96 12.01
C CYS A 92 -4.98 -5.37 10.93
N VAL A 93 -3.67 -5.57 11.04
CA VAL A 93 -2.71 -5.02 10.07
C VAL A 93 -2.86 -5.68 8.70
N ARG A 94 -3.07 -7.00 8.64
CA ARG A 94 -3.36 -7.69 7.37
C ARG A 94 -4.64 -7.20 6.71
N ALA A 95 -5.71 -7.03 7.50
CA ALA A 95 -6.98 -6.51 6.98
C ALA A 95 -6.82 -5.12 6.37
N VAL A 96 -6.09 -4.25 7.06
CA VAL A 96 -5.75 -2.91 6.56
C VAL A 96 -4.84 -2.99 5.33
N ASN A 97 -3.80 -3.82 5.35
CA ASN A 97 -2.92 -4.00 4.20
C ASN A 97 -3.68 -4.49 2.96
N GLU A 98 -4.60 -5.44 3.11
CA GLU A 98 -5.38 -5.96 1.99
C GLU A 98 -6.33 -4.91 1.38
N VAL A 99 -6.91 -4.06 2.22
CA VAL A 99 -7.99 -3.15 1.81
C VAL A 99 -7.50 -1.76 1.45
N GLU A 100 -6.50 -1.25 2.15
CA GLU A 100 -6.00 0.14 2.03
C GLU A 100 -4.73 0.24 1.18
N SER A 101 -4.07 -0.90 0.88
CA SER A 101 -2.95 -0.92 -0.05
C SER A 101 -3.42 -0.95 -1.50
N ARG A 102 -2.63 -0.36 -2.39
CA ARG A 102 -2.76 -0.54 -3.85
C ARG A 102 -2.25 -1.90 -4.35
N GLY A 103 -1.89 -2.81 -3.45
CA GLY A 103 -1.21 -4.06 -3.77
C GLY A 103 0.30 -3.81 -3.87
N SER A 104 0.82 -3.68 -5.08
CA SER A 104 2.25 -3.37 -5.30
C SER A 104 2.53 -1.91 -4.95
N GLY A 105 3.51 -1.71 -4.08
CA GLY A 105 4.05 -0.41 -3.73
C GLY A 105 4.95 0.21 -4.79
N PHE A 106 5.31 -0.57 -5.81
CA PHE A 106 6.25 -0.19 -6.87
C PHE A 106 5.64 -0.38 -8.27
N LEU A 107 6.07 0.49 -9.18
CA LEU A 107 5.86 0.36 -10.61
C LEU A 107 6.73 -0.76 -11.19
N ALA A 108 6.44 -1.18 -12.42
CA ALA A 108 7.23 -2.20 -13.12
C ALA A 108 8.70 -1.81 -13.34
N ASP A 109 9.02 -0.52 -13.33
CA ASP A 109 10.39 -0.01 -13.43
C ASP A 109 11.11 0.10 -12.07
N GLY A 110 10.47 -0.35 -10.98
CA GLY A 110 11.05 -0.44 -9.65
C GLY A 110 10.98 0.84 -8.81
N ARG A 111 10.42 1.94 -9.36
CA ARG A 111 10.14 3.17 -8.61
C ARG A 111 8.84 3.04 -7.80
N PRO A 112 8.71 3.70 -6.64
CA PRO A 112 7.45 3.73 -5.89
C PRO A 112 6.25 4.17 -6.74
N VAL A 113 5.07 3.65 -6.43
CA VAL A 113 3.84 4.25 -6.96
C VAL A 113 3.68 5.64 -6.35
N ILE A 114 3.48 6.65 -7.19
CA ILE A 114 3.21 8.02 -6.73
C ILE A 114 1.95 8.60 -7.38
N LEU A 115 1.37 9.60 -6.72
CA LEU A 115 0.46 10.56 -7.34
C LEU A 115 0.92 11.97 -6.96
N PHE A 116 1.21 12.80 -7.96
CA PHE A 116 1.66 14.17 -7.72
C PHE A 116 0.48 15.15 -7.70
N GLU A 117 0.45 15.99 -6.67
CA GLU A 117 -0.64 16.93 -6.42
C GLU A 117 -0.19 18.37 -6.69
N ARG A 118 -0.43 18.88 -7.90
CA ARG A 118 -0.06 20.26 -8.31
C ARG A 118 -0.60 21.37 -7.38
N HIS A 119 -1.68 21.06 -6.65
CA HIS A 119 -2.31 21.95 -5.71
C HIS A 119 -1.71 21.89 -4.31
N VAL A 120 -1.14 20.75 -3.93
CA VAL A 120 -0.25 20.67 -2.77
C VAL A 120 1.05 21.42 -3.11
N MET A 121 1.59 21.26 -4.32
CA MET A 121 2.81 21.98 -4.74
C MET A 121 2.68 23.49 -4.62
N TYR A 122 1.54 24.05 -5.07
CA TYR A 122 1.27 25.47 -4.86
C TYR A 122 1.32 25.86 -3.37
N ARG A 123 0.67 25.09 -2.48
CA ARG A 123 0.69 25.37 -1.03
C ARG A 123 2.09 25.25 -0.43
N GLN A 124 2.82 24.19 -0.75
CA GLN A 124 4.19 24.00 -0.23
C GLN A 124 5.13 25.11 -0.72
N LEU A 125 4.96 25.60 -1.95
CA LEU A 125 5.71 26.76 -2.44
C LEU A 125 5.36 28.05 -1.70
N VAL A 126 4.07 28.30 -1.43
CA VAL A 126 3.64 29.46 -0.62
C VAL A 126 4.34 29.42 0.74
N ASP A 127 4.37 28.26 1.38
CA ASP A 127 4.99 28.10 2.70
C ASP A 127 6.52 28.20 2.66
N SER A 128 7.16 27.76 1.56
CA SER A 128 8.63 27.69 1.46
C SER A 128 9.28 28.96 0.92
N ILE A 129 8.66 29.59 -0.08
CA ILE A 129 9.25 30.71 -0.84
C ILE A 129 8.30 31.90 -1.02
N GLY A 130 7.08 31.83 -0.48
CA GLY A 130 6.12 32.93 -0.49
C GLY A 130 5.12 32.91 -1.65
N ALA A 131 4.00 33.60 -1.45
CA ALA A 131 2.84 33.55 -2.34
C ALA A 131 3.10 34.15 -3.73
N ASP A 132 3.90 35.21 -3.82
CA ASP A 132 4.19 35.88 -5.09
C ASP A 132 4.99 34.97 -6.04
N ASP A 133 6.02 34.29 -5.52
CA ASP A 133 6.79 33.33 -6.29
C ASP A 133 5.96 32.09 -6.65
N ALA A 134 5.15 31.58 -5.73
CA ALA A 134 4.23 30.48 -6.01
C ALA A 134 3.22 30.85 -7.13
N ALA A 135 2.69 32.07 -7.13
CA ALA A 135 1.79 32.57 -8.17
C ALA A 135 2.51 32.71 -9.52
N ARG A 136 3.76 33.18 -9.53
CA ARG A 136 4.59 33.24 -10.73
C ARG A 136 4.82 31.86 -11.34
N TYR A 137 5.19 30.86 -10.53
CA TYR A 137 5.35 29.49 -11.00
C TYR A 137 4.03 28.85 -11.44
N ALA A 138 2.91 29.17 -10.80
CA ALA A 138 1.59 28.72 -11.24
C ALA A 138 1.23 29.24 -12.64
N ALA A 139 1.59 30.48 -12.96
CA ALA A 139 1.39 31.05 -14.29
C ALA A 139 2.32 30.41 -15.35
N GLN A 140 3.58 30.13 -15.00
CA GLN A 140 4.58 29.57 -15.90
C GLN A 140 4.44 28.06 -16.11
N SER A 141 3.95 27.34 -15.11
CA SER A 141 3.95 25.87 -15.06
C SER A 141 2.63 25.31 -14.48
N PRO A 142 1.46 25.63 -15.08
CA PRO A 142 0.14 25.27 -14.55
C PRO A 142 -0.14 23.76 -14.46
N ASN A 143 0.65 22.94 -15.15
CA ASN A 143 0.57 21.49 -15.12
C ASN A 143 1.10 20.90 -13.79
N VAL A 144 2.03 21.60 -13.14
CA VAL A 144 2.69 21.14 -11.91
C VAL A 144 2.52 22.08 -10.71
N VAL A 145 2.08 23.31 -10.95
CA VAL A 145 1.73 24.27 -9.89
C VAL A 145 0.36 24.87 -10.21
N SER A 146 -0.66 24.66 -9.39
CA SER A 146 -1.98 25.24 -9.58
C SER A 146 -2.76 25.27 -8.28
N GLN A 147 -3.58 26.29 -8.02
CA GLN A 147 -4.49 26.27 -6.87
C GLN A 147 -5.57 25.17 -6.97
N LYS A 148 -5.82 24.62 -8.17
CA LYS A 148 -6.82 23.58 -8.41
C LYS A 148 -6.17 22.20 -8.51
N ALA A 149 -6.80 21.20 -7.90
CA ALA A 149 -6.42 19.80 -8.04
C ALA A 149 -6.51 19.31 -9.50
N GLY A 150 -5.94 18.14 -9.80
CA GLY A 150 -5.97 17.53 -11.14
C GLY A 150 -4.65 17.58 -11.91
N GLY A 151 -4.74 17.37 -13.22
CA GLY A 151 -3.59 17.22 -14.11
C GLY A 151 -2.92 15.85 -14.02
N TYR A 152 -3.56 14.89 -13.35
CA TYR A 152 -3.08 13.52 -13.17
C TYR A 152 -2.91 12.81 -14.51
N GLN A 153 -1.79 12.11 -14.64
CA GLN A 153 -1.45 11.22 -15.76
C GLN A 153 -1.48 9.76 -15.32
N GLY A 154 -1.11 9.49 -14.06
CA GLY A 154 -1.06 8.15 -13.48
C GLY A 154 0.17 7.33 -13.91
N GLY A 155 0.47 6.30 -13.12
CA GLY A 155 1.59 5.39 -13.41
C GLY A 155 2.94 6.10 -13.48
N SER A 156 3.80 5.65 -14.40
CA SER A 156 5.15 6.19 -14.58
C SER A 156 5.18 7.65 -15.06
N ALA A 157 4.09 8.14 -15.67
CA ALA A 157 3.99 9.51 -16.16
C ALA A 157 3.90 10.54 -15.02
N GLU A 158 3.51 10.14 -13.80
CA GLU A 158 3.54 11.03 -12.63
C GLU A 158 4.97 11.47 -12.28
N TYR A 159 5.98 10.64 -12.57
CA TYR A 159 7.38 11.03 -12.34
C TYR A 159 7.86 12.14 -13.28
N VAL A 160 7.28 12.29 -14.47
CA VAL A 160 7.58 13.43 -15.35
C VAL A 160 7.09 14.73 -14.72
N ARG A 161 5.90 14.69 -14.10
CA ARG A 161 5.34 15.83 -13.36
C ARG A 161 6.17 16.14 -12.13
N LEU A 162 6.54 15.12 -11.35
CA LEU A 162 7.38 15.28 -10.17
C LEU A 162 8.75 15.87 -10.51
N ASP A 163 9.43 15.36 -11.54
CA ASP A 163 10.74 15.90 -11.99
C ASP A 163 10.63 17.36 -12.43
N THR A 164 9.56 17.70 -13.18
CA THR A 164 9.30 19.09 -13.59
C THR A 164 9.10 20.00 -12.38
N ALA A 165 8.36 19.55 -11.37
CA ALA A 165 8.15 20.29 -10.12
C ALA A 165 9.45 20.40 -9.29
N ALA A 166 10.26 19.33 -9.24
CA ALA A 166 11.50 19.31 -8.47
C ALA A 166 12.55 20.27 -9.02
N ARG A 167 12.54 20.57 -10.32
CA ARG A 167 13.34 21.63 -10.94
C ARG A 167 12.95 23.04 -10.48
N ILE A 168 11.73 23.23 -9.99
CA ILE A 168 11.27 24.50 -9.41
C ILE A 168 11.71 24.56 -7.94
N HIS A 169 11.31 23.56 -7.15
CA HIS A 169 11.68 23.46 -5.74
C HIS A 169 11.56 22.01 -5.25
N ALA A 170 12.71 21.33 -5.08
CA ALA A 170 12.77 19.89 -4.85
C ALA A 170 12.00 19.43 -3.59
N ALA A 171 12.23 20.08 -2.44
CA ALA A 171 11.58 19.70 -1.19
C ALA A 171 10.04 19.79 -1.31
N SER A 172 9.54 20.91 -1.82
CA SER A 172 8.09 21.11 -2.02
C SER A 172 7.51 20.10 -3.02
N ALA A 173 8.27 19.73 -4.06
CA ALA A 173 7.82 18.74 -5.04
C ALA A 173 7.63 17.36 -4.39
N TYR A 174 8.60 16.89 -3.61
CA TYR A 174 8.51 15.60 -2.92
C TYR A 174 7.44 15.59 -1.82
N GLU A 175 7.28 16.70 -1.10
CA GLU A 175 6.19 16.89 -0.15
C GLU A 175 4.80 16.84 -0.81
N SER A 176 4.73 17.17 -2.09
CA SER A 176 3.51 17.28 -2.87
C SER A 176 3.10 16.02 -3.62
N ALA A 177 3.77 14.89 -3.36
CA ALA A 177 3.37 13.59 -3.86
C ALA A 177 2.92 12.67 -2.73
N SER A 178 1.95 11.79 -3.01
CA SER A 178 1.70 10.60 -2.21
C SER A 178 2.60 9.46 -2.68
N TRP A 179 3.06 8.63 -1.75
CA TRP A 179 4.08 7.62 -2.03
C TRP A 179 3.69 6.21 -1.60
N GLY A 180 4.11 5.25 -2.41
CA GLY A 180 4.07 3.83 -2.11
C GLY A 180 2.67 3.21 -2.05
N ALA A 181 2.62 2.00 -1.52
CA ALA A 181 1.44 1.15 -1.50
C ALA A 181 0.24 1.80 -0.77
N PHE A 182 0.51 2.61 0.25
CA PHE A 182 -0.50 3.26 1.09
C PHE A 182 -0.76 4.73 0.72
N GLN A 183 -0.02 5.28 -0.25
CA GLN A 183 -0.21 6.66 -0.72
C GLN A 183 -0.12 7.73 0.40
N VAL A 184 0.86 7.58 1.30
CA VAL A 184 1.11 8.58 2.34
C VAL A 184 1.70 9.84 1.71
N MET A 185 1.12 11.01 2.00
CA MET A 185 1.59 12.29 1.47
C MET A 185 2.95 12.70 2.06
N GLY A 186 3.86 13.16 1.20
CA GLY A 186 5.22 13.54 1.56
C GLY A 186 5.28 14.67 2.60
N TYR A 187 4.41 15.67 2.54
CA TYR A 187 4.38 16.78 3.50
C TYR A 187 4.17 16.34 4.97
N HIS A 188 3.78 15.08 5.21
CA HIS A 188 3.69 14.52 6.55
C HIS A 188 5.05 14.12 7.15
N TRP A 189 6.15 14.07 6.39
CA TRP A 189 7.45 13.54 6.84
C TRP A 189 7.83 13.97 8.26
N LYS A 190 7.69 15.27 8.57
CA LYS A 190 8.04 15.82 9.88
C LYS A 190 7.11 15.34 10.99
N ARG A 191 5.79 15.33 10.76
CA ARG A 191 4.78 14.79 11.70
C ARG A 191 5.02 13.30 11.96
N LEU A 192 5.51 12.56 10.97
CA LEU A 192 5.78 11.13 11.05
C LEU A 192 7.17 10.81 11.64
N GLY A 193 7.94 11.84 12.02
CA GLY A 193 9.23 11.68 12.68
C GLY A 193 10.35 11.22 11.75
N TYR A 194 10.28 11.53 10.46
CA TYR A 194 11.46 11.47 9.58
C TYR A 194 12.29 12.76 9.76
N ALA A 195 13.60 12.68 9.57
CA ALA A 195 14.53 13.79 9.70
C ALA A 195 14.44 14.80 8.54
N SER A 196 14.05 14.34 7.35
CA SER A 196 13.81 15.17 6.17
C SER A 196 12.82 14.52 5.22
N ILE A 197 12.36 15.30 4.23
CA ILE A 197 11.59 14.76 3.10
C ILE A 197 12.43 13.76 2.28
N ASP A 198 13.74 13.97 2.14
CA ASP A 198 14.62 13.04 1.42
C ASP A 198 14.73 11.69 2.15
N GLU A 199 14.80 11.69 3.48
CA GLU A 199 14.76 10.44 4.25
C GLU A 199 13.41 9.73 4.04
N PHE A 200 12.29 10.46 4.11
CA PHE A 200 10.98 9.89 3.84
C PHE A 200 10.92 9.23 2.46
N VAL A 201 11.33 9.93 1.40
CA VAL A 201 11.34 9.40 0.02
C VAL A 201 12.26 8.18 -0.09
N ALA A 202 13.48 8.24 0.46
CA ALA A 202 14.41 7.12 0.44
C ALA A 202 13.83 5.87 1.11
N ARG A 203 13.08 6.03 2.20
CA ARG A 203 12.36 4.92 2.84
C ARG A 203 11.28 4.37 1.92
N MET A 204 10.48 5.23 1.27
CA MET A 204 9.46 4.77 0.31
C MET A 204 10.06 4.02 -0.88
N GLU A 205 11.28 4.34 -1.29
CA GLU A 205 12.03 3.65 -2.37
C GLU A 205 12.64 2.31 -1.95
N THR A 206 12.85 2.11 -0.65
CA THR A 206 13.56 0.95 -0.09
C THR A 206 12.73 -0.33 -0.16
N SER A 207 11.51 -0.33 0.40
CA SER A 207 10.66 -1.51 0.43
C SER A 207 9.18 -1.19 0.72
N GLU A 208 8.29 -2.13 0.42
CA GLU A 208 6.88 -2.08 0.85
C GLU A 208 6.76 -2.13 2.38
N GLY A 209 7.72 -2.77 3.07
CA GLY A 209 7.81 -2.73 4.54
C GLY A 209 8.02 -1.32 5.08
N ASP A 210 8.84 -0.52 4.40
CA ASP A 210 9.05 0.89 4.73
C ASP A 210 7.84 1.76 4.37
N GLN A 211 7.16 1.45 3.27
CA GLN A 211 5.92 2.11 2.91
C GLN A 211 4.81 1.80 3.94
N LEU A 212 4.74 0.56 4.45
CA LEU A 212 3.88 0.19 5.56
C LEU A 212 4.27 0.94 6.84
N ASP A 213 5.56 1.07 7.16
CA ASP A 213 6.00 1.86 8.32
C ASP A 213 5.56 3.32 8.23
N GLY A 214 5.63 3.92 7.04
CA GLY A 214 5.09 5.27 6.78
C GLY A 214 3.60 5.38 7.11
N PHE A 215 2.80 4.41 6.65
CA PHE A 215 1.38 4.32 6.97
C PHE A 215 1.13 4.10 8.48
N VAL A 216 1.90 3.21 9.12
CA VAL A 216 1.80 2.93 10.55
C VAL A 216 2.11 4.18 11.37
N ARG A 217 3.14 4.96 11.00
CA ARG A 217 3.43 6.25 11.63
C ARG A 217 2.27 7.22 11.45
N PHE A 218 1.65 7.23 10.28
CA PHE A 218 0.51 8.11 9.99
C PHE A 218 -0.68 7.80 10.90
N VAL A 219 -1.03 6.51 11.03
CA VAL A 219 -2.07 6.06 11.96
C VAL A 219 -1.69 6.37 13.41
N ALA A 220 -0.45 6.10 13.81
CA ALA A 220 0.02 6.35 15.17
C ALA A 220 0.03 7.85 15.55
N ALA A 221 0.25 8.73 14.58
CA ALA A 221 0.24 10.18 14.76
C ALA A 221 -1.18 10.79 14.84
N ASP A 222 -2.23 9.98 14.68
CA ASP A 222 -3.63 10.40 14.80
C ASP A 222 -4.33 9.56 15.87
N SER A 223 -4.57 10.15 17.04
CA SER A 223 -5.16 9.44 18.18
C SER A 223 -6.56 8.91 17.90
N SER A 224 -7.34 9.60 17.07
CA SER A 224 -8.70 9.18 16.70
C SER A 224 -8.65 7.99 15.75
N LEU A 225 -7.78 8.05 14.75
CA LEU A 225 -7.59 6.96 13.78
C LEU A 225 -7.01 5.72 14.46
N LEU A 226 -5.99 5.87 15.30
CA LEU A 226 -5.40 4.79 16.09
C LEU A 226 -6.44 4.14 17.01
N SER A 227 -7.24 4.95 17.72
CA SER A 227 -8.30 4.45 18.58
C SER A 227 -9.37 3.70 17.79
N ALA A 228 -9.76 4.19 16.62
CA ALA A 228 -10.70 3.50 15.75
C ALA A 228 -10.16 2.13 15.32
N LEU A 229 -8.89 2.04 14.92
CA LEU A 229 -8.26 0.76 14.53
C LEU A 229 -8.17 -0.22 15.71
N LYS A 230 -7.68 0.23 16.87
CA LYS A 230 -7.57 -0.60 18.09
C LYS A 230 -8.90 -1.20 18.51
N ASN A 231 -9.95 -0.40 18.42
CA ASN A 231 -11.31 -0.81 18.79
C ASN A 231 -12.09 -1.41 17.62
N ARG A 232 -11.44 -1.67 16.46
CA ARG A 232 -12.05 -2.25 15.26
C ARG A 232 -13.31 -1.52 14.80
N LYS A 233 -13.33 -0.20 14.97
CA LYS A 233 -14.40 0.69 14.50
C LYS A 233 -14.18 0.97 13.01
N TRP A 234 -14.39 -0.03 12.15
CA TRP A 234 -14.01 -0.01 10.74
C TRP A 234 -14.59 1.18 9.96
N ALA A 235 -15.84 1.55 10.19
CA ALA A 235 -16.45 2.74 9.60
C ALA A 235 -15.75 4.04 10.02
N ALA A 236 -15.42 4.19 11.30
CA ALA A 236 -14.71 5.37 11.80
C ALA A 236 -13.27 5.42 11.27
N PHE A 237 -12.60 4.27 11.20
CA PHE A 237 -11.26 4.15 10.63
C PHE A 237 -11.25 4.50 9.14
N ALA A 238 -12.12 3.85 8.35
CA ALA A 238 -12.24 4.08 6.92
C ALA A 238 -12.60 5.54 6.60
N LYS A 239 -13.51 6.16 7.37
CA LYS A 239 -13.82 7.59 7.22
C LYS A 239 -12.62 8.48 7.51
N GLY A 240 -11.87 8.18 8.58
CA GLY A 240 -10.70 8.96 8.97
C GLY A 240 -9.56 8.86 7.96
N TYR A 241 -9.39 7.69 7.33
CA TYR A 241 -8.31 7.45 6.37
C TYR A 241 -8.70 7.81 4.92
N ASN A 242 -9.83 7.32 4.43
CA ASN A 242 -10.29 7.49 3.05
C ASN A 242 -11.18 8.71 2.82
N GLY A 243 -11.56 9.42 3.89
CA GLY A 243 -12.43 10.59 3.83
C GLY A 243 -13.93 10.27 3.86
N PRO A 244 -14.80 11.29 3.71
CA PRO A 244 -16.24 11.17 3.94
C PRO A 244 -16.97 10.22 2.98
N ASP A 245 -16.44 10.03 1.77
CA ASP A 245 -17.05 9.16 0.75
C ASP A 245 -16.62 7.68 0.85
N TYR A 246 -15.94 7.27 1.94
CA TYR A 246 -15.41 5.90 2.11
C TYR A 246 -16.45 4.79 1.85
N ALA A 247 -17.71 5.03 2.26
CA ALA A 247 -18.78 4.05 2.17
C ALA A 247 -19.15 3.70 0.72
N ARG A 248 -18.93 4.61 -0.25
CA ARG A 248 -19.20 4.33 -1.68
C ARG A 248 -18.34 3.18 -2.21
N ASN A 249 -17.16 2.98 -1.63
CA ASN A 249 -16.21 1.94 -2.01
C ASN A 249 -16.21 0.75 -1.03
N LEU A 250 -17.14 0.74 -0.06
CA LEU A 250 -17.32 -0.32 0.95
C LEU A 250 -16.06 -0.60 1.79
N TYR A 251 -15.23 0.42 2.04
CA TYR A 251 -13.96 0.24 2.78
C TYR A 251 -14.17 -0.38 4.16
N ASP A 252 -15.20 0.06 4.88
CA ASP A 252 -15.57 -0.46 6.19
C ASP A 252 -15.98 -1.94 6.17
N ALA A 253 -16.86 -2.32 5.24
CA ALA A 253 -17.31 -3.71 5.10
C ALA A 253 -16.16 -4.63 4.66
N LYS A 254 -15.30 -4.16 3.75
CA LYS A 254 -14.10 -4.89 3.30
C LYS A 254 -13.10 -5.08 4.44
N LEU A 255 -12.83 -4.05 5.24
CA LEU A 255 -11.96 -4.13 6.42
C LEU A 255 -12.50 -5.13 7.44
N ALA A 256 -13.80 -5.06 7.73
CA ALA A 256 -14.46 -5.99 8.65
C ALA A 256 -14.33 -7.43 8.17
N GLN A 257 -14.69 -7.69 6.90
CA GLN A 257 -14.62 -9.03 6.32
C GLN A 257 -13.18 -9.57 6.27
N ALA A 258 -12.21 -8.74 5.87
CA ALA A 258 -10.81 -9.13 5.85
C ALA A 258 -10.32 -9.47 7.27
N TYR A 259 -10.67 -8.65 8.27
CA TYR A 259 -10.33 -8.92 9.66
C TYR A 259 -10.88 -10.26 10.15
N GLU A 260 -12.17 -10.55 9.91
CA GLU A 260 -12.77 -11.82 10.33
C GLU A 260 -12.06 -13.03 9.69
N ARG A 261 -11.69 -12.94 8.41
CA ARG A 261 -10.90 -14.01 7.75
C ARG A 261 -9.55 -14.22 8.42
N TYR A 262 -8.84 -13.15 8.77
CA TYR A 262 -7.52 -13.25 9.42
C TYR A 262 -7.57 -13.61 10.90
N ALA A 263 -8.62 -13.20 11.61
CA ALA A 263 -8.81 -13.50 13.02
C ALA A 263 -9.30 -14.94 13.23
N GLY A 264 -10.21 -15.43 12.38
CA GLY A 264 -10.77 -16.78 12.43
C GLY A 264 -9.78 -17.88 12.04
N ALA A 265 -8.74 -17.56 11.27
CA ALA A 265 -7.67 -18.50 10.91
C ALA A 265 -6.87 -19.04 12.13
N LYS A 266 -7.06 -18.47 13.33
CA LYS A 266 -6.42 -18.92 14.58
C LYS A 266 -7.21 -20.01 15.35
N ALA A 267 -8.36 -20.47 14.85
CA ALA A 267 -9.16 -21.51 15.51
C ALA A 267 -8.91 -22.95 14.99
N ALA A 268 -8.04 -23.12 13.99
CA ALA A 268 -7.76 -24.41 13.34
C ALA A 268 -6.27 -24.80 13.37
N ALA A 269 -5.62 -24.63 14.53
CA ALA A 269 -4.28 -25.13 14.80
C ALA A 269 -4.30 -26.05 16.03
#